data_AF-X0SCM8-F1
#
_entry.id   AF-X0SCM8-F1
#
_cell.length_a   1.000
_cell.length_b   1.000
_cell.length_c   1.000
_cell.angle_alpha   90.00
_cell.angle_beta   90.00
_cell.angle_gamma   90.00
#
_symmetry.space_group_name_H-M   'P 1'
#
loop_
_entity.id
_entity.type
_entity.pdbx_description
1 polymer ?
#
loop_
_entity_poly.entity_id
_entity_poly.type
_entity_poly.pdbx_seq_one_letter_code
_entity_poly.pdbx_strand_id
1 'polypeptide(L)'
;MPIREITGYKTSRDYIKLYELAQTQSIICMCNFGEGRARDICRTIFDGNLMEISARGTGYVGAETIKAFIKQCKRYDVEWVLPEAKSIKPNLKDELIKRGF
;
A
#
# COMPACT_ATOMS: atom_id res chain seq x y z
N MET A 1 4.94 -14.04 9.92
CA MET A 1 3.46 -14.14 9.86
C MET A 1 2.94 -12.98 9.02
N PRO A 2 2.33 -13.21 7.85
CA PRO A 2 1.88 -12.15 6.94
C PRO A 2 0.71 -11.33 7.52
N ILE A 3 0.61 -10.05 7.15
CA ILE A 3 -0.46 -9.10 7.56
C ILE A 3 -1.86 -9.72 7.47
N ARG A 4 -2.15 -10.44 6.39
CA ARG A 4 -3.46 -11.07 6.15
C ARG A 4 -3.90 -12.00 7.29
N GLU A 5 -2.95 -12.70 7.92
CA GLU A 5 -3.21 -13.69 8.97
C GLU A 5 -3.43 -13.01 10.34
N ILE A 6 -3.06 -11.74 10.47
CA ILE A 6 -3.22 -10.96 11.70
C ILE A 6 -4.51 -10.13 11.65
N THR A 7 -4.91 -9.64 10.48
CA THR A 7 -5.89 -8.55 10.39
C THR A 7 -7.12 -8.84 9.55
N GLY A 8 -7.12 -9.91 8.73
CA GLY A 8 -8.22 -10.20 7.81
C GLY A 8 -8.38 -9.18 6.66
N TYR A 9 -7.41 -8.27 6.48
CA TYR A 9 -7.48 -7.28 5.40
C TYR A 9 -7.49 -7.95 4.03
N LYS A 10 -8.40 -7.50 3.15
CA LYS A 10 -8.39 -7.90 1.75
C LYS A 10 -7.20 -7.25 1.05
N THR A 11 -6.52 -8.05 0.24
CA THR A 11 -5.37 -7.61 -0.55
C THR A 11 -5.66 -7.68 -2.04
N SER A 12 -4.87 -6.95 -2.84
CA SER A 12 -4.96 -6.95 -4.29
C SER A 12 -3.59 -6.93 -4.94
N ARG A 13 -3.54 -7.37 -6.20
CA ARG A 13 -2.41 -7.23 -7.13
C ARG A 13 -2.79 -6.45 -8.39
N ASP A 14 -3.91 -5.72 -8.35
CA ASP A 14 -4.27 -4.78 -9.41
C ASP A 14 -3.34 -3.57 -9.34
N TYR A 15 -2.27 -3.61 -10.15
CA TYR A 15 -1.23 -2.60 -10.17
C TYR A 15 -1.65 -1.30 -10.84
N ILE A 16 -2.63 -1.36 -11.75
CA ILE A 16 -3.19 -0.15 -12.36
C ILE A 16 -3.95 0.62 -11.28
N LYS A 17 -4.83 -0.07 -10.55
CA LYS A 17 -5.55 0.53 -9.43
C LYS A 17 -4.63 1.04 -8.33
N LEU A 18 -3.58 0.28 -8.00
CA LEU A 18 -2.57 0.73 -7.04
C LEU A 18 -1.92 2.04 -7.49
N TYR A 19 -1.51 2.15 -8.76
CA TYR A 19 -0.88 3.34 -9.32
C TYR A 19 -1.82 4.57 -9.28
N GLU A 20 -3.10 4.38 -9.58
CA GLU A 20 -4.11 5.44 -9.46
C GLU A 20 -4.27 5.93 -8.02
N LEU A 21 -4.46 5.00 -7.07
CA LEU A 21 -4.69 5.34 -5.66
C LEU A 21 -3.45 5.99 -5.04
N ALA A 22 -2.27 5.46 -5.35
CA ALA A 22 -1.00 5.90 -4.79
C ALA A 22 -0.64 7.35 -5.14
N GLN A 23 -1.23 7.91 -6.21
CA GLN A 23 -1.05 9.32 -6.56
C GLN A 23 -1.78 10.29 -5.62
N THR A 24 -2.77 9.80 -4.87
CA THR A 24 -3.62 10.64 -4.02
C THR A 24 -3.48 10.32 -2.53
N GLN A 25 -2.97 9.15 -2.19
CA GLN A 25 -2.80 8.70 -0.81
C GLN A 25 -1.69 7.66 -0.71
N SER A 26 -1.10 7.54 0.48
CA SER A 26 -0.13 6.49 0.77
C SER A 26 -0.85 5.16 1.01
N ILE A 27 -0.51 4.14 0.24
CA ILE A 27 -1.10 2.79 0.30
C ILE A 27 -0.11 1.84 0.94
N ILE A 28 -0.58 1.00 1.86
CA ILE A 28 0.24 -0.06 2.47
C ILE A 28 0.42 -1.21 1.49
N CYS A 29 1.68 -1.58 1.28
CA CYS A 29 2.09 -2.66 0.38
C CYS A 29 2.92 -3.70 1.13
N MET A 30 3.04 -4.86 0.53
CA MET A 30 3.96 -5.92 0.91
C MET A 30 4.80 -6.25 -0.31
N CYS A 31 6.11 -6.30 -0.15
CA CYS A 31 7.04 -6.59 -1.23
C CYS A 31 7.86 -7.82 -0.87
N ASN A 32 7.95 -8.79 -1.79
CA ASN A 32 8.92 -9.87 -1.71
C ASN A 32 10.28 -9.38 -2.20
N PHE A 33 11.35 -9.67 -1.47
CA PHE A 33 12.72 -9.35 -1.84
C PHE A 33 13.68 -10.48 -1.44
N GLY A 34 14.95 -10.36 -1.83
CA GLY A 34 15.95 -11.42 -1.60
C GLY A 34 15.53 -12.74 -2.25
N GLU A 35 15.20 -12.70 -3.54
CA GLU A 35 14.74 -13.88 -4.31
C GLU A 35 13.47 -14.54 -3.74
N GLY A 36 12.58 -13.74 -3.13
CA GLY A 36 11.33 -14.24 -2.55
C GLY A 36 11.49 -14.92 -1.19
N ARG A 37 12.68 -14.88 -0.58
CA ARG A 37 12.94 -15.44 0.76
C ARG A 37 12.51 -14.51 1.89
N ALA A 38 12.33 -13.22 1.60
CA ALA A 38 11.92 -12.23 2.56
C ALA A 38 10.75 -11.40 2.03
N ARG A 39 9.93 -10.88 2.96
CA ARG A 39 8.80 -10.00 2.67
C ARG A 39 8.87 -8.80 3.61
N ASP A 40 8.72 -7.59 3.08
CA ASP A 40 8.67 -6.35 3.88
C ASP A 40 7.29 -5.69 3.78
N ILE A 41 6.96 -4.88 4.78
CA ILE A 41 5.79 -3.99 4.80
C ILE A 41 6.25 -2.61 4.37
N CYS A 42 5.70 -2.14 3.26
CA CYS A 42 6.10 -0.92 2.57
C CYS A 42 4.91 0.04 2.46
N ARG A 43 5.17 1.25 1.97
CA ARG A 43 4.13 2.19 1.58
C ARG A 43 4.43 2.82 0.23
N THR A 44 3.40 3.27 -0.46
CA THR A 44 3.56 4.10 -1.65
C THR A 44 3.93 5.54 -1.28
N ILE A 45 4.77 6.15 -2.09
CA ILE A 45 5.14 7.57 -2.05
C ILE A 45 5.06 8.09 -3.48
N PHE A 46 4.40 9.24 -3.65
CA PHE A 46 4.32 9.92 -4.93
C PHE A 46 4.72 11.39 -4.74
N ASP A 47 5.65 11.87 -5.54
CA ASP A 47 6.17 13.25 -5.47
C ASP A 47 5.65 14.16 -6.60
N GLY A 48 4.78 13.63 -7.47
CA GLY A 48 4.28 14.31 -8.67
C GLY A 48 4.87 13.78 -9.97
N ASN A 49 6.07 13.19 -9.92
CA ASN A 49 6.76 12.64 -11.09
C ASN A 49 7.14 11.16 -10.92
N LEU A 50 7.57 10.78 -9.72
CA LEU A 50 8.08 9.46 -9.39
C LEU A 50 7.12 8.75 -8.43
N MET A 51 6.74 7.53 -8.79
CA MET A 51 6.06 6.60 -7.91
C MET A 51 7.07 5.66 -7.27
N GLU A 52 7.08 5.61 -5.93
CA GLU A 52 7.96 4.74 -5.15
C GLU A 52 7.15 3.81 -4.24
N ILE A 53 7.64 2.58 -4.04
CA ILE A 53 7.25 1.71 -2.91
C ILE A 53 8.50 1.43 -2.09
N SER A 54 8.51 1.92 -0.85
CA SER A 54 9.67 1.84 0.02
C SER A 54 9.30 1.53 1.47
N ALA A 55 10.27 0.99 2.20
CA ALA A 55 10.21 0.75 3.63
C ALA A 55 11.55 1.13 4.27
N ARG A 56 11.52 1.93 5.35
CA ARG A 56 12.70 2.23 6.19
C ARG A 56 13.93 2.70 5.38
N GLY A 57 13.73 3.51 4.35
CA GLY A 57 14.81 4.02 3.49
C GLY A 57 15.28 3.04 2.40
N THR A 58 14.68 1.85 2.30
CA THR A 58 14.90 0.91 1.19
C THR A 58 13.81 1.07 0.15
N GLY A 59 14.17 1.48 -1.07
CA GLY A 59 13.27 1.54 -2.22
C GLY A 59 13.21 0.20 -2.96
N TYR A 60 12.01 -0.35 -3.12
CA TYR A 60 11.79 -1.60 -3.88
C TYR A 60 11.29 -1.30 -5.29
N VAL A 61 10.25 -0.49 -5.40
CA VAL A 61 9.70 -0.04 -6.67
C VAL A 61 10.00 1.43 -6.84
N GLY A 62 10.53 1.81 -8.00
CA GLY A 62 10.68 3.21 -8.42
C GLY A 62 10.36 3.32 -9.92
N ALA A 63 9.46 4.22 -10.28
CA ALA A 63 9.03 4.39 -11.67
C ALA A 63 8.36 5.74 -11.95
N GLU A 64 8.75 6.36 -13.06
CA GLU A 64 8.12 7.60 -13.60
C GLU A 64 6.95 7.29 -14.55
N THR A 65 6.80 6.03 -14.96
CA THR A 65 5.72 5.62 -15.87
C THR A 65 4.97 4.41 -15.33
N ILE A 66 3.68 4.33 -15.62
CA ILE A 66 2.82 3.20 -15.23
C ILE A 66 3.38 1.85 -15.71
N LYS A 67 3.96 1.80 -16.92
CA LYS A 67 4.53 0.56 -17.49
C LYS A 67 5.75 0.10 -16.69
N ALA A 68 6.63 1.03 -16.32
CA ALA A 68 7.78 0.73 -15.47
C ALA A 68 7.34 0.32 -14.06
N PHE A 69 6.34 1.00 -13.50
CA PHE A 69 5.77 0.70 -12.20
C PHE A 69 5.23 -0.74 -12.14
N ILE A 70 4.37 -1.11 -13.09
CA ILE A 70 3.79 -2.46 -13.19
C ILE A 70 4.90 -3.52 -13.32
N LYS A 71 5.94 -3.25 -14.11
CA LYS A 71 7.08 -4.17 -14.27
C LYS A 71 7.78 -4.43 -12.94
N GLN A 72 8.05 -3.38 -12.16
CA GLN A 72 8.69 -3.49 -10.85
C GLN A 72 7.76 -4.14 -9.82
N CYS A 73 6.46 -3.80 -9.79
CA CYS A 73 5.49 -4.45 -8.92
C CYS A 73 5.44 -5.98 -9.14
N LYS A 74 5.50 -6.43 -10.40
CA LYS A 74 5.62 -7.86 -10.72
C LYS A 74 6.94 -8.47 -10.24
N ARG A 75 8.06 -7.75 -10.41
CA ARG A 75 9.39 -8.22 -9.99
C ARG A 75 9.45 -8.50 -8.48
N TYR A 76 8.84 -7.63 -7.68
CA TYR A 76 8.85 -7.74 -6.21
C TYR A 76 7.58 -8.41 -5.65
N ASP A 77 6.78 -9.09 -6.49
CA ASP A 77 5.49 -9.69 -6.12
C ASP A 77 4.68 -8.80 -5.15
N VAL A 78 4.48 -7.55 -5.56
CA VAL A 78 3.83 -6.56 -4.72
C VAL A 78 2.38 -6.97 -4.49
N GLU A 79 1.98 -6.95 -3.24
CA GLU A 79 0.60 -7.14 -2.81
C GLU A 79 0.20 -5.95 -1.94
N TRP A 80 -0.96 -5.35 -2.14
CA TRP A 80 -1.35 -4.14 -1.41
C TRP A 80 -2.67 -4.33 -0.68
N VAL A 81 -2.81 -3.65 0.46
CA VAL A 81 -4.01 -3.70 1.28
C VAL A 81 -5.07 -2.81 0.64
N LEU A 82 -6.23 -3.38 0.34
CA LEU A 82 -7.37 -2.59 -0.14
C LEU A 82 -7.76 -1.60 0.96
N PRO A 83 -7.82 -0.29 0.67
CA PRO A 83 -8.42 0.64 1.60
C PRO A 83 -9.89 0.28 1.68
N GLU A 84 -10.32 -0.32 2.78
CA GLU A 84 -11.75 -0.46 3.03
C GLU A 84 -12.32 0.96 2.97
N ALA A 85 -13.36 1.16 2.15
CA ALA A 85 -14.14 2.39 2.22
C ALA A 85 -14.47 2.55 3.70
N LYS A 86 -13.98 3.62 4.34
CA LYS A 86 -14.23 3.87 5.77
C LYS A 86 -15.74 3.85 5.98
N SER A 87 -16.30 2.69 6.33
CA SER A 87 -17.45 2.67 7.20
C SER A 87 -16.86 3.15 8.51
N ILE A 88 -16.91 4.46 8.72
CA ILE A 88 -16.80 4.97 10.07
C ILE A 88 -17.85 4.17 10.82
N LYS A 89 -17.42 3.28 11.73
CA LYS A 89 -18.35 2.59 12.62
C LYS A 89 -19.26 3.68 13.15
N PRO A 90 -20.60 3.58 13.04
CA PRO A 90 -21.51 4.68 13.36
C PRO A 90 -21.15 5.36 14.70
N ASN A 91 -20.71 4.55 15.67
CA ASN A 91 -20.36 4.95 17.02
C ASN A 91 -19.04 5.72 17.18
N LEU A 92 -18.16 5.76 16.17
CA LEU A 92 -16.86 6.44 16.28
C LEU A 92 -16.99 7.96 16.12
N LYS A 93 -17.94 8.42 15.29
CA LYS A 93 -18.28 9.85 15.21
C LYS A 93 -18.83 10.35 16.54
N ASP A 94 -19.73 9.58 17.15
CA ASP A 94 -20.34 9.93 18.44
C ASP A 94 -19.33 9.90 19.59
N GLU A 95 -18.35 8.99 19.58
CA GLU A 95 -17.25 8.97 20.55
C GLU A 95 -16.29 10.16 20.41
N LEU A 96 -16.01 10.61 19.18
CA LEU A 96 -15.13 11.76 18.93
C LEU A 96 -15.81 13.07 19.37
N ILE A 97 -17.10 13.23 19.07
CA ILE A 97 -17.91 14.36 19.52
C ILE A 97 -18.01 14.38 21.05
N LYS A 98 -18.21 13.23 21.71
CA LYS A 98 -18.20 13.13 23.18
C LYS A 98 -16.85 13.46 23.82
N ARG A 99 -15.75 13.30 23.07
CA ARG A 99 -14.39 13.61 23.53
C ARG A 99 -13.93 15.02 23.16
N GLY A 100 -14.78 15.83 22.52
CA GLY A 100 -14.49 17.23 22.20
C GLY A 100 -13.52 17.42 21.02
N PHE A 101 -13.46 16.45 20.11
CA PHE A 101 -12.73 16.55 18.84
C PHE A 101 -13.67 16.83 17.67
#